data_AF-A0A6I7QGZ3-F1
#
_entry.id   AF-A0A6I7QGZ3-F1
#
_cell.length_a   1.000
_cell.length_b   1.000
_cell.length_c   1.000
_cell.angle_alpha   90.00
_cell.angle_beta   90.00
_cell.angle_gamma   90.00
#
_symmetry.space_group_name_H-M   'P 1'
#
loop_
_entity.id
_entity.type
_entity.pdbx_description
1 polymer ?
#
loop_
_entity_poly.entity_id
_entity_poly.type
_entity_poly.pdbx_seq_one_letter_code
_entity_poly.pdbx_strand_id
1 'polypeptide(L)'
;MYVLILLSFIMVLQSCGGVMTRIVVQDYEFSLDYFSFSGKYLDISKETENARATFWKPDGSIVFITGRYSNNVAAYKLSDPWQIHTAEFLHDEEVPGEFQHGLYFREDGIMMWVFDRTSIWEFTLNTPWDITTRSEGVNHDLSHFVLRGHDIDFRPDGTILFIDDRNAGAVFEYTLATPWDVASGSLTYTLDISDQQIEVRGIEFLKEGIVMMLMDTERRAVLQYNLTEPYNITAATYAGAFDVSKQTLQGRGLSFSADETIMYVTGRDEEKVFQYEMKKN
;
A
#
# COMPACT_ATOMS: atom_id res chain seq x y z
N MET A 1 33.36 -18.90 -13.34
CA MET A 1 32.51 -18.76 -12.16
C MET A 1 31.67 -17.51 -12.37
N TYR A 2 30.46 -17.68 -12.88
CA TYR A 2 29.43 -16.65 -12.96
C TYR A 2 28.12 -17.38 -12.68
N VAL A 3 27.42 -16.95 -11.65
CA VAL A 3 26.05 -17.34 -11.36
C VAL A 3 25.23 -16.10 -11.65
N LEU A 4 24.53 -16.13 -12.79
CA LEU A 4 23.51 -15.16 -13.15
C LEU A 4 22.18 -15.84 -12.79
N ILE A 5 21.51 -15.40 -11.73
CA ILE A 5 20.16 -15.85 -11.40
C ILE A 5 19.22 -14.79 -11.95
N LEU A 6 18.61 -15.09 -13.10
CA LEU A 6 17.35 -14.48 -13.51
C LEU A 6 16.24 -15.44 -13.09
N LEU A 7 15.47 -15.05 -12.08
CA LEU A 7 14.24 -15.76 -11.67
C LEU A 7 13.10 -15.30 -12.58
N SER A 8 13.01 -15.88 -13.77
CA SER A 8 11.73 -16.01 -14.47
C SER A 8 11.14 -17.38 -14.08
N PHE A 9 9.93 -17.42 -13.53
CA PHE A 9 9.27 -18.69 -13.16
C PHE A 9 9.10 -19.59 -14.40
N ILE A 10 9.96 -20.60 -14.54
CA ILE A 10 9.80 -21.64 -15.57
C ILE A 10 8.95 -22.76 -14.98
N MET A 11 7.68 -22.86 -15.40
CA MET A 11 6.88 -24.05 -15.15
C MET A 11 7.18 -25.11 -16.22
N VAL A 12 7.81 -26.22 -15.84
CA VAL A 12 8.08 -27.36 -16.74
C VAL A 12 7.02 -28.43 -16.50
N LEU A 13 6.17 -28.69 -17.50
CA LEU A 13 5.28 -29.86 -17.51
C LEU A 13 5.91 -30.96 -18.36
N GLN A 14 6.16 -32.12 -17.75
CA GLN A 14 6.69 -33.29 -18.44
C GLN A 14 5.54 -34.19 -18.88
N SER A 15 5.34 -34.35 -20.21
CA SER A 15 4.53 -35.44 -20.74
C SER A 15 5.41 -36.63 -21.09
N CYS A 16 4.91 -37.86 -20.91
CA CYS A 16 5.63 -39.13 -21.11
C CYS A 16 6.17 -39.41 -22.53
N GLY A 17 6.19 -38.42 -23.44
CA GLY A 17 6.58 -38.56 -24.85
C GLY A 17 7.86 -37.83 -25.26
N GLY A 18 8.59 -37.17 -24.36
CA GLY A 18 9.91 -36.61 -24.66
C GLY A 18 9.93 -35.37 -25.57
N VAL A 19 8.78 -34.75 -25.87
CA VAL A 19 8.72 -33.45 -26.56
C VAL A 19 8.71 -32.34 -25.52
N MET A 20 9.82 -31.61 -25.42
CA MET A 20 9.93 -30.38 -24.63
C MET A 20 9.18 -29.26 -25.35
N THR A 21 7.96 -28.96 -24.93
CA THR A 21 7.26 -27.74 -25.38
C THR A 21 7.71 -26.60 -24.48
N ARG A 22 8.52 -25.68 -25.02
CA ARG A 22 8.84 -24.42 -24.35
C ARG A 22 7.61 -23.52 -24.41
N ILE A 23 6.85 -23.44 -23.32
CA ILE A 23 5.86 -22.37 -23.14
C ILE A 23 6.65 -21.14 -22.70
N VAL A 24 6.81 -20.18 -23.60
CA VAL A 24 7.18 -18.83 -23.20
C VAL A 24 5.91 -18.24 -22.61
N VAL A 25 5.83 -18.19 -21.27
CA VAL A 25 4.84 -17.31 -20.64
C VAL A 25 5.29 -15.91 -21.01
N GLN A 26 4.45 -15.21 -21.75
CA GLN A 26 4.66 -13.81 -22.06
C GLN A 26 4.48 -13.07 -20.73
N ASP A 27 5.58 -12.65 -20.10
CA ASP A 27 5.52 -11.78 -18.94
C ASP A 27 4.88 -10.47 -19.41
N TYR A 28 3.59 -10.32 -19.12
CA TYR A 28 2.94 -9.03 -19.27
C TYR A 28 3.51 -8.14 -18.18
N GLU A 29 4.27 -7.13 -18.60
CA GLU A 29 4.70 -6.04 -17.71
C GLU A 29 3.45 -5.47 -17.04
N PHE A 30 3.47 -5.35 -15.70
CA PHE A 30 2.37 -4.74 -14.97
C PHE A 30 2.19 -3.30 -15.47
N SER A 31 1.00 -3.00 -15.97
CA SER A 31 0.68 -1.67 -16.47
C SER A 31 -0.67 -1.21 -15.97
N LEU A 32 -0.65 0.02 -15.46
CA LEU A 32 -1.82 0.79 -15.08
C LEU A 32 -2.86 0.97 -16.21
N ASP A 33 -2.45 0.90 -17.48
CA ASP A 33 -3.34 1.08 -18.63
C ASP A 33 -4.45 0.02 -18.73
N TYR A 34 -4.29 -1.11 -18.03
CA TYR A 34 -5.27 -2.18 -18.02
C TYR A 34 -6.38 -1.97 -16.99
N PHE A 35 -6.26 -0.99 -16.08
CA PHE A 35 -7.27 -0.74 -15.06
C PHE A 35 -8.43 0.12 -15.57
N SER A 36 -9.61 -0.09 -15.02
CA SER A 36 -10.75 0.80 -15.22
C SER A 36 -11.68 0.77 -14.03
N PHE A 37 -12.37 1.89 -13.78
CA PHE A 37 -13.36 1.96 -12.70
C PHE A 37 -14.43 0.88 -12.89
N SER A 38 -14.65 0.06 -11.86
CA SER A 38 -15.56 -1.08 -11.95
C SER A 38 -17.02 -0.71 -11.74
N GLY A 39 -17.30 0.55 -11.35
CA GLY A 39 -18.63 0.97 -10.92
C GLY A 39 -18.91 0.72 -9.44
N LYS A 40 -17.99 0.05 -8.73
CA LYS A 40 -18.15 -0.36 -7.33
C LYS A 40 -17.43 0.61 -6.39
N TYR A 41 -18.03 0.86 -5.24
CA TYR A 41 -17.45 1.66 -4.17
C TYR A 41 -18.00 1.24 -2.80
N LEU A 42 -17.27 1.59 -1.75
CA LEU A 42 -17.74 1.59 -0.35
C LEU A 42 -17.96 3.04 0.08
N ASP A 43 -19.11 3.30 0.71
CA ASP A 43 -19.39 4.56 1.41
C ASP A 43 -18.82 4.47 2.83
N ILE A 44 -18.00 5.45 3.20
CA ILE A 44 -17.28 5.51 4.49
C ILE A 44 -17.62 6.77 5.28
N SER A 45 -18.70 7.48 4.90
CA SER A 45 -19.04 8.81 5.44
C SER A 45 -19.48 8.81 6.91
N LYS A 46 -19.73 7.64 7.51
CA LYS A 46 -20.28 7.53 8.86
C LYS A 46 -19.23 7.14 9.90
N GLU A 47 -18.25 6.35 9.51
CA GLU A 47 -17.29 5.71 10.43
C GLU A 47 -15.94 6.45 10.45
N THR A 48 -15.60 7.19 9.40
CA THR A 48 -14.31 7.88 9.30
C THR A 48 -14.50 9.30 8.78
N GLU A 49 -13.72 10.25 9.30
CA GLU A 49 -13.67 11.62 8.77
C GLU A 49 -12.31 11.88 8.09
N ASN A 50 -12.35 12.32 6.82
CA ASN A 50 -11.16 12.59 6.00
C ASN A 50 -10.24 11.37 5.88
N ALA A 51 -10.83 10.23 5.50
CA ALA A 51 -10.18 8.94 5.37
C ALA A 51 -8.93 8.97 4.47
N ARG A 52 -7.96 8.10 4.78
CA ARG A 52 -6.64 8.03 4.15
C ARG A 52 -6.31 6.62 3.67
N ALA A 53 -5.36 5.96 4.33
CA ALA A 53 -4.87 4.66 3.93
C ALA A 53 -5.95 3.59 4.10
N THR A 54 -5.87 2.60 3.23
CA THR A 54 -6.65 1.36 3.29
C THR A 54 -5.66 0.22 3.39
N PHE A 55 -5.90 -0.74 4.28
CA PHE A 55 -5.10 -1.96 4.37
C PHE A 55 -6.01 -3.18 4.35
N TRP A 56 -5.61 -4.25 3.70
CA TRP A 56 -6.43 -5.45 3.54
C TRP A 56 -5.89 -6.63 4.32
N LYS A 57 -6.80 -7.40 4.92
CA LYS A 57 -6.47 -8.77 5.30
C LYS A 57 -6.15 -9.57 4.03
N PRO A 58 -5.08 -10.38 3.97
CA PRO A 58 -4.63 -11.05 2.73
C PRO A 58 -5.65 -11.98 2.06
N ASP A 59 -6.67 -12.42 2.79
CA ASP A 59 -7.77 -13.21 2.21
C ASP A 59 -8.90 -12.34 1.62
N GLY A 60 -8.77 -11.02 1.64
CA GLY A 60 -9.73 -10.05 1.12
C GLY A 60 -11.00 -9.91 1.94
N SER A 61 -11.11 -10.56 3.11
CA SER A 61 -12.35 -10.61 3.89
C SER A 61 -12.57 -9.39 4.78
N ILE A 62 -11.52 -8.60 5.06
CA ILE A 62 -11.60 -7.38 5.86
C ILE A 62 -10.73 -6.30 5.20
N VAL A 63 -11.29 -5.09 5.11
CA VAL A 63 -10.53 -3.87 4.81
C VAL A 63 -10.53 -2.95 6.03
N PHE A 64 -9.37 -2.39 6.33
CA PHE A 64 -9.16 -1.41 7.39
C PHE A 64 -8.92 -0.05 6.77
N ILE A 65 -9.44 1.02 7.40
CA ILE A 65 -9.39 2.38 6.86
C ILE A 65 -9.02 3.34 7.99
N THR A 66 -7.99 4.16 7.79
CA THR A 66 -7.64 5.23 8.75
C THR A 66 -8.50 6.47 8.54
N GLY A 67 -9.12 6.95 9.62
CA GLY A 67 -9.82 8.23 9.67
C GLY A 67 -8.93 9.32 10.27
N ARG A 68 -8.62 10.35 9.48
CA ARG A 68 -7.68 11.39 9.90
C ARG A 68 -8.23 12.27 11.03
N TYR A 69 -9.47 12.71 10.93
CA TYR A 69 -10.04 13.63 11.93
C TYR A 69 -10.83 12.91 13.02
N SER A 70 -11.32 11.72 12.72
CA SER A 70 -11.91 10.79 13.70
C SER A 70 -10.85 10.05 14.54
N ASN A 71 -9.56 10.17 14.20
CA ASN A 71 -8.43 9.52 14.88
C ASN A 71 -8.64 8.02 15.13
N ASN A 72 -9.21 7.32 14.16
CA ASN A 72 -9.58 5.91 14.31
C ASN A 72 -9.09 5.06 13.14
N VAL A 73 -9.09 3.74 13.36
CA VAL A 73 -9.02 2.73 12.32
C VAL A 73 -10.38 2.02 12.29
N ALA A 74 -11.10 2.11 11.17
CA ALA A 74 -12.36 1.43 10.96
C ALA A 74 -12.14 0.12 10.19
N ALA A 75 -12.78 -0.97 10.63
CA ALA A 75 -12.77 -2.26 9.97
C ALA A 75 -14.11 -2.52 9.29
N TYR A 76 -14.07 -2.97 8.03
CA TYR A 76 -15.24 -3.41 7.28
C TYR A 76 -15.05 -4.85 6.84
N LYS A 77 -16.06 -5.69 7.08
CA LYS A 77 -16.07 -7.08 6.67
C LYS A 77 -16.76 -7.23 5.32
N LEU A 78 -16.12 -7.93 4.40
CA LEU A 78 -16.69 -8.23 3.09
C LEU A 78 -17.40 -9.58 3.11
N SER A 79 -18.61 -9.63 2.54
CA SER A 79 -19.32 -10.89 2.32
C SER A 79 -18.82 -11.63 1.07
N ASP A 80 -18.22 -10.91 0.12
CA ASP A 80 -17.48 -11.45 -1.03
C ASP A 80 -16.06 -10.84 -1.05
N PRO A 81 -15.00 -11.63 -0.77
CA PRO A 81 -13.64 -11.10 -0.67
C PRO A 81 -13.22 -10.23 -1.86
N TRP A 82 -12.52 -9.15 -1.55
CA TRP A 82 -12.06 -8.14 -2.52
C TRP A 82 -13.17 -7.36 -3.27
N GLN A 83 -14.45 -7.63 -3.03
CA GLN A 83 -15.55 -6.85 -3.62
C GLN A 83 -15.98 -5.72 -2.68
N ILE A 84 -15.43 -4.52 -2.90
CA ILE A 84 -15.56 -3.38 -1.96
C ILE A 84 -17.01 -3.01 -1.64
N HIS A 85 -17.92 -3.19 -2.61
CA HIS A 85 -19.34 -2.87 -2.45
C HIS A 85 -20.12 -3.87 -1.56
N THR A 86 -19.47 -4.95 -1.14
CA THR A 86 -20.03 -5.94 -0.21
C THR A 86 -19.54 -5.75 1.22
N ALA A 87 -18.70 -4.74 1.44
CA ALA A 87 -18.15 -4.40 2.73
C ALA A 87 -19.24 -3.81 3.63
N GLU A 88 -19.38 -4.37 4.83
CA GLU A 88 -20.24 -3.87 5.90
C GLU A 88 -19.38 -3.48 7.10
N PHE A 89 -19.70 -2.36 7.74
CA PHE A 89 -18.98 -1.91 8.92
C PHE A 89 -18.99 -2.99 10.01
N LEU A 90 -17.81 -3.28 10.56
CA LEU A 90 -17.63 -4.28 11.61
C LEU A 90 -17.47 -3.61 12.99
N HIS A 91 -16.45 -2.75 13.13
CA HIS A 91 -16.15 -1.94 14.31
C HIS A 91 -15.08 -0.91 13.94
N ASP A 92 -14.83 0.07 14.81
CA ASP A 92 -13.68 0.96 14.72
C ASP A 92 -12.98 1.06 16.09
N GLU A 93 -11.72 1.47 16.06
CA GLU A 93 -10.92 1.70 17.25
C GLU A 93 -10.25 3.06 17.14
N GLU A 94 -10.45 3.90 18.17
CA GLU A 94 -9.68 5.13 18.33
C GLU A 94 -8.21 4.77 18.61
N VAL A 95 -7.29 5.49 17.97
CA VAL A 95 -5.85 5.28 18.09
C VAL A 95 -5.16 6.57 18.53
N PRO A 96 -4.11 6.49 19.37
CA PRO A 96 -3.35 7.65 19.83
C PRO A 96 -2.68 8.41 18.67
N GLY A 97 -2.30 9.66 18.96
CA GLY A 97 -1.84 10.61 17.94
C GLY A 97 -2.99 11.47 17.42
N GLU A 98 -2.67 12.40 16.53
CA GLU A 98 -3.67 13.21 15.84
C GLU A 98 -3.40 13.15 14.35
N PHE A 99 -4.46 13.20 13.55
CA PHE A 99 -4.34 13.24 12.10
C PHE A 99 -3.73 11.98 11.53
N GLN A 100 -4.40 10.83 11.71
CA GLN A 100 -3.93 9.56 11.14
C GLN A 100 -3.86 9.61 9.61
N HIS A 101 -2.81 9.02 9.04
CA HIS A 101 -2.64 8.91 7.60
C HIS A 101 -2.35 7.47 7.17
N GLY A 102 -1.13 6.99 7.39
CA GLY A 102 -0.69 5.69 6.91
C GLY A 102 -1.13 4.55 7.83
N LEU A 103 -1.28 3.36 7.25
CA LEU A 103 -1.72 2.15 7.94
C LEU A 103 -1.01 0.94 7.37
N TYR A 104 -0.40 0.15 8.24
CA TYR A 104 0.23 -1.12 7.83
C TYR A 104 -0.07 -2.22 8.85
N PHE A 105 -0.33 -3.43 8.38
CA PHE A 105 -0.36 -4.63 9.23
C PHE A 105 0.71 -5.59 8.77
N ARG A 106 1.39 -6.24 9.73
CA ARG A 106 2.25 -7.38 9.39
C ARG A 106 1.39 -8.52 8.86
N GLU A 107 1.94 -9.30 7.92
CA GLU A 107 1.26 -10.43 7.25
C GLU A 107 0.57 -11.43 8.20
N ASP A 108 1.10 -11.62 9.41
CA ASP A 108 0.51 -12.50 10.42
C ASP A 108 -0.68 -11.89 11.16
N GLY A 109 -0.98 -10.61 10.93
CA GLY A 109 -2.05 -9.84 11.56
C GLY A 109 -1.80 -9.49 13.02
N ILE A 110 -0.60 -9.74 13.56
CA ILE A 110 -0.29 -9.54 14.99
C ILE A 110 0.27 -8.14 15.26
N MET A 111 0.85 -7.47 14.26
CA MET A 111 1.34 -6.10 14.40
C MET A 111 0.53 -5.17 13.51
N MET A 112 0.26 -3.98 14.03
CA MET A 112 -0.36 -2.87 13.31
C MET A 112 0.46 -1.61 13.56
N TRP A 113 0.72 -0.84 12.51
CA TRP A 113 1.32 0.49 12.60
C TRP A 113 0.38 1.54 12.02
N VAL A 114 0.24 2.65 12.73
CA VAL A 114 -0.51 3.82 12.27
C VAL A 114 0.43 5.02 12.21
N PHE A 115 0.48 5.70 11.08
CA PHE A 115 1.40 6.81 10.84
C PHE A 115 0.66 8.15 10.89
N ASP A 116 1.15 9.09 11.72
CA ASP A 116 0.48 10.35 12.06
C ASP A 116 1.18 11.61 11.51
N ARG A 117 1.87 11.47 10.36
CA ARG A 117 2.66 12.47 9.58
C ARG A 117 4.15 12.41 9.80
N THR A 118 4.56 12.39 11.06
CA THR A 118 5.98 12.45 11.44
C THR A 118 6.32 11.41 12.48
N SER A 119 5.34 10.75 13.08
CA SER A 119 5.55 9.65 13.99
C SER A 119 4.76 8.42 13.55
N ILE A 120 5.21 7.27 13.98
CA ILE A 120 4.53 5.99 13.77
C ILE A 120 4.19 5.40 15.14
N TRP A 121 2.94 4.95 15.28
CA TRP A 121 2.42 4.28 16.45
C TRP A 121 2.37 2.79 16.18
N GLU A 122 3.06 2.01 16.99
CA GLU A 122 3.10 0.56 16.93
C GLU A 122 2.15 -0.08 17.94
N PHE A 123 1.43 -1.12 17.50
CA PHE A 123 0.50 -1.90 18.31
C PHE A 123 0.70 -3.39 18.11
N THR A 124 0.57 -4.15 19.19
CA THR A 124 0.41 -5.61 19.13
C THR A 124 -1.07 -5.97 19.22
N LEU A 125 -1.53 -6.93 18.42
CA LEU A 125 -2.89 -7.46 18.46
C LEU A 125 -2.86 -8.85 19.09
N ASN A 126 -3.58 -9.04 20.19
CA ASN A 126 -3.64 -10.34 20.85
C ASN A 126 -4.38 -11.39 20.01
N THR A 127 -5.31 -10.94 19.17
CA THR A 127 -5.97 -11.76 18.15
C THR A 127 -5.61 -11.21 16.78
N PRO A 128 -5.01 -12.01 15.88
CA PRO A 128 -4.66 -11.56 14.54
C PRO A 128 -5.83 -10.90 13.81
N TRP A 129 -5.59 -9.74 13.21
CA TRP A 129 -6.58 -8.97 12.44
C TRP A 129 -7.77 -8.44 13.23
N ASP A 130 -7.73 -8.48 14.57
CA ASP A 130 -8.76 -7.91 15.44
C ASP A 130 -8.19 -6.70 16.19
N ILE A 131 -8.44 -5.51 15.64
CA ILE A 131 -7.91 -4.25 16.16
C ILE A 131 -8.48 -3.91 17.56
N THR A 132 -9.62 -4.50 17.95
CA THR A 132 -10.18 -4.31 19.31
C THR A 132 -9.32 -4.93 20.39
N THR A 133 -8.38 -5.81 20.00
CA THR A 133 -7.45 -6.49 20.91
C THR A 133 -6.07 -5.83 21.00
N ARG A 134 -5.93 -4.62 20.44
CA ARG A 134 -4.67 -3.88 20.39
C ARG A 134 -4.11 -3.58 21.78
N SER A 135 -2.79 -3.55 21.89
CA SER A 135 -2.07 -3.03 23.04
C SER A 135 -2.22 -1.51 23.18
N GLU A 136 -1.65 -0.96 24.26
CA GLU A 136 -1.27 0.45 24.28
C GLU A 136 -0.25 0.72 23.15
N GLY A 137 -0.37 1.88 22.50
CA GLY A 137 0.47 2.24 21.37
C GLY A 137 1.84 2.74 21.81
N VAL A 138 2.89 2.31 21.10
CA VAL A 138 4.26 2.80 21.28
C VAL A 138 4.57 3.81 20.17
N ASN A 139 4.95 5.03 20.53
CA ASN A 139 5.26 6.09 19.56
C ASN A 139 6.74 6.11 19.19
N HIS A 140 7.02 6.26 17.90
CA HIS A 140 8.35 6.51 17.36
C HIS A 140 8.35 7.79 16.54
N ASP A 141 9.11 8.80 16.99
CA ASP A 141 9.25 10.09 16.30
C ASP A 141 10.29 10.03 15.18
N LEU A 142 9.85 10.34 13.97
CA LEU A 142 10.65 10.39 12.74
C LEU A 142 10.80 11.82 12.19
N SER A 143 10.37 12.84 12.95
CA SER A 143 10.38 14.27 12.56
C SER A 143 11.77 14.84 12.27
N HIS A 144 12.85 14.12 12.60
CA HIS A 144 14.22 14.51 12.29
C HIS A 144 14.57 14.42 10.79
N PHE A 145 13.79 13.66 10.00
CA PHE A 145 13.93 13.61 8.53
C PHE A 145 12.61 13.67 7.77
N VAL A 146 11.50 13.24 8.39
CA VAL A 146 10.17 13.36 7.80
C VAL A 146 9.65 14.78 7.99
N LEU A 147 9.28 15.44 6.88
CA LEU A 147 8.78 16.82 6.86
C LEU A 147 7.26 16.87 6.75
N ARG A 148 6.70 16.00 5.92
CA ARG A 148 5.27 15.90 5.59
C ARG A 148 4.95 14.52 5.01
N GLY A 149 5.28 13.49 5.78
CA GLY A 149 4.95 12.11 5.46
C GLY A 149 3.44 11.90 5.33
N HIS A 150 3.00 10.95 4.51
CA HIS A 150 1.58 10.61 4.40
C HIS A 150 1.29 9.14 4.56
N ASP A 151 2.11 8.24 4.06
CA ASP A 151 1.84 6.81 4.12
C ASP A 151 3.14 6.03 4.28
N ILE A 152 2.99 4.75 4.57
CA ILE A 152 4.08 3.83 4.86
C ILE A 152 3.87 2.50 4.18
N ASP A 153 4.95 1.85 3.80
CA ASP A 153 4.95 0.45 3.41
C ASP A 153 6.19 -0.26 3.95
N PHE A 154 6.10 -1.56 4.24
CA PHE A 154 7.24 -2.34 4.70
C PHE A 154 7.69 -3.34 3.64
N ARG A 155 9.01 -3.54 3.56
CA ARG A 155 9.53 -4.76 2.94
C ARG A 155 8.99 -5.97 3.73
N PRO A 156 8.52 -7.06 3.08
CA PRO A 156 7.86 -8.18 3.76
C PRO A 156 8.70 -8.92 4.81
N ASP A 157 10.02 -8.78 4.80
CA ASP A 157 10.88 -9.33 5.84
C ASP A 157 11.08 -8.39 7.04
N GLY A 158 10.44 -7.22 7.04
CA GLY A 158 10.45 -6.23 8.10
C GLY A 158 11.74 -5.41 8.20
N THR A 159 12.67 -5.54 7.27
CA THR A 159 13.99 -4.88 7.39
C THR A 159 14.05 -3.47 6.82
N ILE A 160 13.04 -3.04 6.06
CA ILE A 160 12.98 -1.70 5.47
C ILE A 160 11.55 -1.16 5.62
N LEU A 161 11.46 0.06 6.14
CA LEU A 161 10.26 0.88 6.13
C LEU A 161 10.41 1.96 5.03
N PHE A 162 9.42 2.06 4.17
CA PHE A 162 9.30 3.08 3.15
C PHE A 162 8.29 4.14 3.58
N ILE A 163 8.59 5.41 3.31
CA ILE A 163 7.72 6.54 3.70
C ILE A 163 7.66 7.52 2.52
N ASP A 164 6.47 7.83 2.00
CA ASP A 164 6.31 8.93 1.04
C ASP A 164 6.21 10.27 1.79
N ASP A 165 6.91 11.28 1.29
CA ASP A 165 6.90 12.62 1.86
C ASP A 165 6.66 13.68 0.80
N ARG A 166 5.51 14.35 0.93
CA ARG A 166 5.07 15.38 0.00
C ARG A 166 5.97 16.63 -0.01
N ASN A 167 6.45 17.08 1.14
CA ASN A 167 7.21 18.34 1.19
C ASN A 167 8.66 18.11 0.79
N ALA A 168 9.22 16.95 1.13
CA ALA A 168 10.51 16.54 0.63
C ALA A 168 10.45 16.22 -0.87
N GLY A 169 9.27 15.86 -1.40
CA GLY A 169 9.11 15.38 -2.77
C GLY A 169 9.89 14.08 -2.96
N ALA A 170 9.80 13.18 -1.97
CA ALA A 170 10.69 12.03 -1.87
C ALA A 170 9.98 10.78 -1.35
N VAL A 171 10.59 9.62 -1.60
CA VAL A 171 10.35 8.38 -0.84
C VAL A 171 11.59 8.08 -0.02
N PHE A 172 11.43 7.91 1.29
CA PHE A 172 12.50 7.55 2.20
C PHE A 172 12.63 6.04 2.33
N GLU A 173 13.87 5.55 2.34
CA GLU A 173 14.22 4.19 2.75
C GLU A 173 14.78 4.24 4.16
N TYR A 174 14.07 3.66 5.12
CA TYR A 174 14.44 3.62 6.52
C TYR A 174 14.73 2.17 6.93
N THR A 175 16.02 1.81 6.92
CA THR A 175 16.48 0.44 7.20
C THR A 175 16.44 0.15 8.69
N LEU A 176 15.80 -0.96 9.06
CA LEU A 176 15.67 -1.45 10.43
C LEU A 176 16.74 -2.49 10.73
N ALA A 177 17.57 -2.25 11.74
CA ALA A 177 18.61 -3.19 12.15
C ALA A 177 18.02 -4.48 12.76
N THR A 178 16.86 -4.36 13.39
CA THR A 178 16.03 -5.47 13.86
C THR A 178 14.72 -5.45 13.06
N PRO A 179 14.35 -6.55 12.37
CA PRO A 179 13.11 -6.60 11.62
C PRO A 179 11.89 -6.18 12.43
N TRP A 180 11.05 -5.32 11.85
CA TRP A 180 9.83 -4.78 12.44
C TRP A 180 10.01 -3.87 13.67
N ASP A 181 11.23 -3.59 14.10
CA ASP A 181 11.52 -2.66 15.20
C ASP A 181 11.92 -1.29 14.64
N VAL A 182 10.96 -0.37 14.61
CA VAL A 182 11.16 0.99 14.08
C VAL A 182 12.22 1.76 14.86
N ALA A 183 12.35 1.54 16.17
CA ALA A 183 13.34 2.23 16.99
C ALA A 183 14.78 1.83 16.63
N SER A 184 14.97 0.68 15.97
CA SER A 184 16.27 0.22 15.49
C SER A 184 16.69 0.84 14.16
N GLY A 185 15.85 1.68 13.55
CA GLY A 185 16.02 2.12 12.19
C GLY A 185 16.94 3.32 11.98
N SER A 186 17.33 3.53 10.73
CA SER A 186 18.03 4.72 10.27
C SER A 186 17.72 5.00 8.80
N LEU A 187 17.68 6.29 8.41
CA LEU A 187 17.50 6.71 7.02
C LEU A 187 18.74 6.29 6.20
N THR A 188 18.56 5.39 5.23
CA THR A 188 19.65 4.87 4.38
C THR A 188 19.64 5.44 2.98
N TYR A 189 18.46 5.77 2.45
CA TYR A 189 18.34 6.35 1.12
C TYR A 189 17.14 7.30 1.01
N THR A 190 17.21 8.21 0.05
CA THR A 190 16.13 9.13 -0.30
C THR A 190 16.00 9.14 -1.81
N LEU A 191 14.90 8.57 -2.31
CA LEU A 191 14.55 8.66 -3.72
C LEU A 191 13.88 10.02 -3.96
N ASP A 192 14.47 10.82 -4.84
CA ASP A 192 13.86 12.07 -5.32
C ASP A 192 12.77 11.75 -6.35
N ILE A 193 11.55 12.19 -6.06
CA ILE A 193 10.39 12.10 -6.95
C ILE A 193 9.82 13.48 -7.28
N SER A 194 10.54 14.57 -6.97
CA SER A 194 10.05 15.95 -7.03
C SER A 194 9.70 16.42 -8.45
N ASP A 195 10.35 15.87 -9.47
CA ASP A 195 9.99 16.12 -10.88
C ASP A 195 8.62 15.54 -11.25
N GLN A 196 8.21 14.48 -10.54
CA GLN A 196 7.05 13.66 -10.88
C GLN A 196 5.86 13.93 -9.95
N GLN A 197 6.06 14.08 -8.66
CA GLN A 197 4.95 14.33 -7.73
C GLN A 197 4.63 15.83 -7.61
N ILE A 198 3.38 16.14 -7.27
CA ILE A 198 2.93 17.48 -6.85
C ILE A 198 2.43 17.40 -5.41
N GLU A 199 1.61 16.40 -5.09
CA GLU A 199 1.18 16.14 -3.72
C GLU A 199 0.96 14.63 -3.45
N VAL A 200 2.05 13.87 -3.34
CA VAL A 200 2.03 12.44 -2.98
C VAL A 200 1.43 12.19 -1.59
N ARG A 201 0.65 11.11 -1.43
CA ARG A 201 -0.08 10.77 -0.19
C ARG A 201 -0.28 9.30 0.15
N GLY A 202 0.18 8.39 -0.70
CA GLY A 202 -0.01 6.95 -0.53
C GLY A 202 1.11 6.22 -1.22
N ILE A 203 1.55 5.10 -0.64
CA ILE A 203 2.60 4.25 -1.19
C ILE A 203 2.21 2.77 -1.04
N GLU A 204 2.51 1.96 -2.05
CA GLU A 204 2.44 0.50 -1.96
C GLU A 204 3.40 -0.14 -2.97
N PHE A 205 4.09 -1.20 -2.55
CA PHE A 205 4.89 -2.04 -3.42
C PHE A 205 4.09 -3.24 -3.92
N LEU A 206 4.15 -3.48 -5.22
CA LEU A 206 3.50 -4.58 -5.92
C LEU A 206 4.54 -5.47 -6.61
N LYS A 207 4.08 -6.61 -7.13
CA LYS A 207 4.83 -7.59 -7.91
C LYS A 207 6.09 -8.02 -7.16
N GLU A 208 5.95 -8.41 -5.89
CA GLU A 208 7.11 -8.79 -5.06
C GLU A 208 8.17 -7.68 -4.95
N GLY A 209 7.74 -6.41 -4.98
CA GLY A 209 8.60 -5.24 -4.79
C GLY A 209 9.29 -4.70 -6.03
N ILE A 210 9.01 -5.20 -7.24
CA ILE A 210 9.56 -4.61 -8.48
C ILE A 210 8.71 -3.45 -9.03
N VAL A 211 7.54 -3.20 -8.47
CA VAL A 211 6.69 -2.05 -8.83
C VAL A 211 6.39 -1.27 -7.56
N MET A 212 6.59 0.05 -7.59
CA MET A 212 6.20 0.97 -6.52
C MET A 212 5.12 1.90 -7.04
N MET A 213 4.01 1.98 -6.31
CA MET A 213 2.84 2.77 -6.64
C MET A 213 2.71 3.94 -5.68
N LEU A 214 2.37 5.13 -6.20
CA LEU A 214 2.21 6.33 -5.39
C LEU A 214 0.90 7.05 -5.72
N MET A 215 0.07 7.37 -4.73
CA MET A 215 -1.14 8.18 -4.95
C MET A 215 -0.76 9.66 -4.87
N ASP A 216 -1.00 10.41 -5.95
CA ASP A 216 -0.81 11.87 -5.97
C ASP A 216 -2.14 12.61 -6.12
N THR A 217 -2.51 13.38 -5.09
CA THR A 217 -3.81 14.07 -5.07
C THR A 217 -3.92 15.17 -6.12
N GLU A 218 -2.89 16.00 -6.27
CA GLU A 218 -3.00 17.19 -7.14
C GLU A 218 -2.86 16.79 -8.62
N ARG A 219 -2.02 15.78 -8.92
CA ARG A 219 -2.02 15.12 -10.23
C ARG A 219 -3.29 14.31 -10.48
N ARG A 220 -4.04 13.97 -9.42
CA ARG A 220 -5.25 13.14 -9.46
C ARG A 220 -4.98 11.80 -10.12
N ALA A 221 -3.85 11.22 -9.77
CA ALA A 221 -3.35 10.04 -10.44
C ALA A 221 -2.57 9.12 -9.50
N VAL A 222 -2.60 7.83 -9.79
CA VAL A 222 -1.67 6.85 -9.24
C VAL A 222 -0.44 6.82 -10.15
N LEU A 223 0.74 7.05 -9.59
CA LEU A 223 2.02 7.06 -10.29
C LEU A 223 2.66 5.68 -10.15
N GLN A 224 3.24 5.16 -11.23
CA GLN A 224 3.97 3.90 -11.24
C GLN A 224 5.46 4.15 -11.39
N TYR A 225 6.26 3.46 -10.57
CA TYR A 225 7.71 3.34 -10.71
C TYR A 225 8.10 1.88 -10.83
N ASN A 226 8.97 1.58 -11.79
CA ASN A 226 9.54 0.25 -11.98
C ASN A 226 10.91 0.18 -11.31
N LEU A 227 11.16 -0.89 -10.58
CA LEU A 227 12.42 -1.21 -9.91
C LEU A 227 13.09 -2.39 -10.63
N THR A 228 14.41 -2.35 -10.74
CA THR A 228 15.19 -3.44 -11.35
C THR A 228 15.46 -4.60 -10.38
N GLU A 229 15.42 -4.32 -9.08
CA GLU A 229 15.59 -5.27 -7.99
C GLU A 229 14.47 -5.06 -6.96
N PRO A 230 13.87 -6.14 -6.43
CA PRO A 230 12.82 -6.05 -5.40
C PRO A 230 13.16 -5.09 -4.26
N TYR A 231 12.29 -4.13 -3.99
CA TYR A 231 12.38 -3.18 -2.88
C TYR A 231 13.64 -2.30 -2.88
N ASN A 232 14.42 -2.28 -3.96
CA ASN A 232 15.57 -1.41 -4.12
C ASN A 232 15.17 -0.13 -4.85
N ILE A 233 14.87 0.94 -4.11
CA ILE A 233 14.40 2.21 -4.69
C ILE A 233 15.54 3.05 -5.31
N THR A 234 16.80 2.64 -5.17
CA THR A 234 17.96 3.45 -5.65
C THR A 234 17.97 3.69 -7.16
N ALA A 235 17.38 2.76 -7.92
CA ALA A 235 17.26 2.82 -9.37
C ALA A 235 15.80 2.79 -9.85
N ALA A 236 14.85 3.18 -8.99
CA ALA A 236 13.45 3.25 -9.37
C ALA A 236 13.25 4.25 -10.53
N THR A 237 12.49 3.84 -11.55
CA THR A 237 12.25 4.64 -12.76
C THR A 237 10.77 4.89 -12.94
N TYR A 238 10.38 6.15 -13.17
CA TYR A 238 8.99 6.51 -13.44
C TYR A 238 8.50 5.84 -14.73
N ALA A 239 7.42 5.07 -14.64
CA ALA A 239 6.87 4.27 -15.73
C ALA A 239 5.57 4.84 -16.31
N GLY A 240 4.80 5.59 -15.52
CA GLY A 240 3.54 6.16 -15.99
C GLY A 240 2.61 6.61 -14.88
N ALA A 241 1.39 6.98 -15.24
CA ALA A 241 0.36 7.36 -14.30
C ALA A 241 -1.04 6.96 -14.77
N PHE A 242 -1.91 6.65 -13.82
CA PHE A 242 -3.31 6.34 -14.02
C PHE A 242 -4.19 7.46 -13.48
N ASP A 243 -4.98 8.08 -14.35
CA ASP A 243 -5.90 9.16 -13.97
C ASP A 243 -7.12 8.63 -13.20
N VAL A 244 -7.33 9.17 -12.00
CA VAL A 244 -8.49 8.88 -11.14
C VAL A 244 -9.49 10.04 -11.09
N SER A 245 -9.23 11.13 -11.83
CA SER A 245 -10.00 12.38 -11.74
C SER A 245 -11.47 12.28 -12.13
N LYS A 246 -11.87 11.19 -12.81
CA LYS A 246 -13.28 10.88 -13.10
C LYS A 246 -14.09 10.46 -11.87
N GLN A 247 -13.44 9.92 -10.84
CA GLN A 247 -14.08 9.45 -9.62
C GLN A 247 -13.81 10.39 -8.44
N THR A 248 -12.59 10.93 -8.33
CA THR A 248 -12.22 11.83 -7.24
C THR A 248 -11.17 12.85 -7.65
N LEU A 249 -11.34 14.08 -7.18
CA LEU A 249 -10.31 15.12 -7.27
C LEU A 249 -9.40 15.16 -6.04
N GLN A 250 -9.68 14.33 -5.03
CA GLN A 250 -8.98 14.29 -3.75
C GLN A 250 -8.66 12.85 -3.34
N GLY A 251 -8.04 12.08 -4.25
CA GLY A 251 -7.50 10.76 -3.93
C GLY A 251 -6.41 10.83 -2.86
N ARG A 252 -6.52 10.04 -1.80
CA ARG A 252 -5.66 10.11 -0.61
C ARG A 252 -4.85 8.84 -0.34
N GLY A 253 -5.48 7.69 -0.43
CA GLY A 253 -4.85 6.39 -0.23
C GLY A 253 -5.01 5.53 -1.48
N LEU A 254 -4.14 4.55 -1.61
CA LEU A 254 -4.27 3.46 -2.58
C LEU A 254 -4.11 2.12 -1.87
N SER A 255 -4.72 1.08 -2.40
CA SER A 255 -4.42 -0.31 -2.03
C SER A 255 -4.66 -1.24 -3.22
N PHE A 256 -4.07 -2.44 -3.23
CA PHE A 256 -4.36 -3.47 -4.23
C PHE A 256 -4.86 -4.78 -3.63
N SER A 257 -5.53 -5.59 -4.46
CA SER A 257 -5.82 -6.99 -4.13
C SER A 257 -4.55 -7.83 -4.09
N ALA A 258 -4.57 -8.95 -3.36
CA ALA A 258 -3.40 -9.85 -3.27
C ALA A 258 -2.95 -10.43 -4.63
N ASP A 259 -3.86 -10.53 -5.61
CA ASP A 259 -3.52 -10.92 -6.99
C ASP A 259 -3.22 -9.71 -7.90
N GLU A 260 -3.28 -8.51 -7.34
CA GLU A 260 -2.98 -7.21 -7.96
C GLU A 260 -3.85 -6.92 -9.20
N THR A 261 -5.05 -7.51 -9.24
CA THR A 261 -6.01 -7.29 -10.33
C THR A 261 -7.10 -6.28 -9.97
N ILE A 262 -7.17 -5.87 -8.72
CA ILE A 262 -8.11 -4.87 -8.22
C ILE A 262 -7.30 -3.78 -7.50
N MET A 263 -7.58 -2.53 -7.84
CA MET A 263 -7.00 -1.34 -7.21
C MET A 263 -8.10 -0.58 -6.50
N TYR A 264 -7.81 -0.05 -5.32
CA TYR A 264 -8.72 0.78 -4.55
C TYR A 264 -8.13 2.17 -4.33
N VAL A 265 -8.98 3.20 -4.39
CA VAL A 265 -8.57 4.59 -4.15
C VAL A 265 -9.53 5.23 -3.17
N THR A 266 -9.01 5.75 -2.07
CA THR A 266 -9.79 6.52 -1.08
C THR A 266 -9.99 7.95 -1.58
N GLY A 267 -11.23 8.32 -1.90
CA GLY A 267 -11.61 9.69 -2.25
C GLY A 267 -12.11 10.46 -1.03
N ARG A 268 -11.42 11.55 -0.69
CA ARG A 268 -11.74 12.35 0.51
C ARG A 268 -13.11 13.02 0.41
N ASP A 269 -13.40 13.67 -0.70
CA ASP A 269 -14.56 14.57 -0.81
C ASP A 269 -15.84 13.80 -1.07
N GLU A 270 -15.71 12.64 -1.72
CA GLU A 270 -16.80 11.73 -1.97
C GLU A 270 -17.08 10.78 -0.80
N GLU A 271 -16.21 10.77 0.21
CA GLU A 271 -16.27 9.89 1.38
C GLU A 271 -16.46 8.43 0.97
N LYS A 272 -15.63 7.99 0.00
CA LYS A 272 -15.74 6.68 -0.64
C LYS A 272 -14.38 6.03 -0.86
N VAL A 273 -14.37 4.70 -0.85
CA VAL A 273 -13.31 3.89 -1.45
C VAL A 273 -13.79 3.39 -2.80
N PHE A 274 -13.15 3.82 -3.89
CA PHE A 274 -13.49 3.42 -5.25
C PHE A 274 -12.72 2.18 -5.67
N GLN A 275 -13.37 1.24 -6.35
CA GLN A 275 -12.74 0.04 -6.91
C GLN A 275 -12.50 0.17 -8.42
N TYR A 276 -11.32 -0.23 -8.86
CA TYR A 276 -10.90 -0.36 -10.25
C TYR A 276 -10.48 -1.80 -10.50
N GLU A 277 -10.82 -2.33 -11.66
CA GLU A 277 -10.49 -3.72 -12.03
C GLU A 277 -9.61 -3.71 -13.27
N MET A 278 -8.60 -4.58 -13.26
CA MET A 278 -7.75 -4.86 -14.40
C MET A 278 -8.57 -5.64 -15.43
N LYS A 279 -8.73 -5.08 -16.63
CA LYS A 279 -9.32 -5.78 -17.75
C LYS A 279 -8.39 -6.91 -18.18
N LYS A 280 -8.87 -8.15 -18.09
CA LYS A 280 -8.19 -9.28 -18.72
C LYS A 280 -8.34 -9.12 -20.24
N ASN A 281 -7.22 -9.06 -20.95
CA ASN A 281 -7.20 -9.19 -22.41
C ASN A 281 -7.64 -10.58 -22.85
#